data_AF-A0A442JVC8-F1
#
_entry.id   AF-A0A442JVC8-F1
#
_cell.length_a   1.000
_cell.length_b   1.000
_cell.length_c   1.000
_cell.angle_alpha   90.00
_cell.angle_beta   90.00
_cell.angle_gamma   90.00
#
_symmetry.space_group_name_H-M   'P 1'
#
loop_
_entity.id
_entity.type
_entity.pdbx_description
1 polymer ?
#
loop_
_entity_poly.entity_id
_entity_poly.type
_entity_poly.pdbx_seq_one_letter_code
_entity_poly.pdbx_strand_id
1 'polypeptide(L)'
;MTISPFLTALGSEGPPADRAKDMDLYGWLIGSWEMDTVQHLDDGTIQKWNGECHFGWVLEGRAIQDVWIRPKRPAPSTMYGTTLRIFDPGIDGWHIIWNDPLNRDHSRQIGRAEGKDIVQLGTDSRGLKTRWRFTEITANSFRWIGEERSSESDPWQITYEHLVRRTKP
;
A
#
# COMPACT_ATOMS: atom_id res chain seq x y z
N MET A 1 3.43 28.43 -1.11
CA MET A 1 2.43 27.86 -2.03
C MET A 1 1.11 27.79 -1.29
N THR A 2 0.03 28.32 -1.86
CA THR A 2 -1.32 28.17 -1.30
C THR A 2 -1.80 26.75 -1.55
N ILE A 3 -2.26 26.04 -0.52
CA ILE A 3 -2.87 24.72 -0.67
C ILE A 3 -4.16 24.88 -1.47
N SER A 4 -4.36 24.04 -2.48
CA SER A 4 -5.56 24.13 -3.32
C SER A 4 -6.81 23.75 -2.51
N PRO A 5 -8.00 24.32 -2.82
CA PRO A 5 -9.24 23.91 -2.16
C PRO A 5 -9.51 22.41 -2.20
N PHE A 6 -9.07 21.75 -3.28
CA PHE A 6 -9.12 20.29 -3.39
C PHE A 6 -8.29 19.58 -2.32
N LEU A 7 -7.03 19.97 -2.14
CA LEU A 7 -6.15 19.36 -1.14
C LEU A 7 -6.63 19.67 0.29
N THR A 8 -7.20 20.85 0.52
CA THR A 8 -7.85 21.20 1.79
C THR A 8 -9.06 20.32 2.08
N ALA A 9 -9.91 20.06 1.08
CA ALA A 9 -11.07 19.18 1.23
C ALA A 9 -10.69 17.69 1.32
N LEU A 10 -9.56 17.31 0.74
CA LEU A 10 -9.09 15.94 0.72
C LEU A 10 -8.46 15.52 2.06
N GLY A 11 -7.54 16.33 2.60
CA GLY A 11 -6.73 15.97 3.77
C GLY A 11 -7.49 15.99 5.10
N SER A 12 -7.02 15.20 6.05
CA SER A 12 -7.45 15.21 7.46
C SER A 12 -6.23 15.04 8.39
N GLU A 13 -6.34 15.51 9.63
CA GLU A 13 -5.29 15.36 10.64
C GLU A 13 -5.28 13.96 11.27
N GLY A 14 -6.43 13.27 11.27
CA GLY A 14 -6.62 12.01 11.97
C GLY A 14 -7.95 11.34 11.62
N PRO A 15 -8.18 10.13 12.13
CA PRO A 15 -9.46 9.45 12.00
C PRO A 15 -10.54 10.07 12.90
N PRO A 16 -11.84 9.84 12.60
CA PRO A 16 -12.93 10.16 13.51
C PRO A 16 -12.77 9.49 14.89
N ALA A 17 -13.06 10.21 15.96
CA ALA A 17 -12.85 9.74 17.33
C ALA A 17 -13.65 8.47 17.68
N ASP A 18 -14.82 8.28 17.07
CA ASP A 18 -15.70 7.12 17.26
C ASP A 18 -15.20 5.85 16.56
N ARG A 19 -14.16 5.95 15.71
CA ARG A 19 -13.62 4.82 14.92
C ARG A 19 -12.11 4.62 15.05
N ALA A 20 -11.46 5.35 15.96
CA ALA A 20 -10.00 5.35 16.09
C ALA A 20 -9.39 3.93 16.16
N LYS A 21 -10.00 3.03 16.93
CA LYS A 21 -9.50 1.65 17.12
C LYS A 21 -9.47 0.84 15.82
N ASP A 22 -10.50 0.94 14.99
CA ASP A 22 -10.57 0.21 13.72
C ASP A 22 -9.61 0.81 12.70
N MET A 23 -9.33 2.11 12.84
CA MET A 23 -8.42 2.89 12.00
C MET A 23 -6.93 2.60 12.31
N ASP A 24 -6.61 2.01 13.47
CA ASP A 24 -5.24 1.74 13.92
C ASP A 24 -4.49 0.73 13.04
N LEU A 25 -5.19 -0.20 12.36
CA LEU A 25 -4.57 -1.27 11.57
C LEU A 25 -3.58 -0.74 10.53
N TYR A 26 -3.94 0.36 9.86
CA TYR A 26 -3.06 1.04 8.90
C TYR A 26 -2.62 2.43 9.37
N GLY A 27 -3.14 2.94 10.50
CA GLY A 27 -2.84 4.28 11.00
C GLY A 27 -1.36 4.53 11.28
N TRP A 28 -0.59 3.48 11.57
CA TRP A 28 0.87 3.58 11.76
C TRP A 28 1.63 3.92 10.47
N LEU A 29 1.04 3.75 9.29
CA LEU A 29 1.67 4.09 8.00
C LEU A 29 1.75 5.60 7.75
N ILE A 30 0.95 6.41 8.45
CA ILE A 30 0.85 7.85 8.19
C ILE A 30 2.23 8.52 8.26
N GLY A 31 2.53 9.33 7.23
CA GLY A 31 3.81 9.99 7.03
C GLY A 31 4.53 9.54 5.76
N SER A 32 5.82 9.82 5.71
CA SER A 32 6.68 9.65 4.54
C SER A 32 7.71 8.54 4.74
N TRP A 33 8.00 7.82 3.67
CA TRP A 33 8.84 6.64 3.69
C TRP A 33 9.67 6.53 2.41
N GLU A 34 10.82 5.90 2.54
CA GLU A 34 11.66 5.42 1.45
C GLU A 34 11.56 3.91 1.34
N MET A 35 11.66 3.40 0.12
CA MET A 35 11.60 1.97 -0.14
C MET A 35 12.73 1.51 -1.06
N ASP A 36 13.27 0.35 -0.75
CA ASP A 36 14.03 -0.48 -1.69
C ASP A 36 13.11 -1.58 -2.18
N THR A 37 12.94 -1.71 -3.49
CA THR A 37 12.12 -2.75 -4.12
C THR A 37 12.99 -3.78 -4.81
N VAL A 38 12.64 -5.04 -4.64
CA VAL A 38 13.07 -6.17 -5.44
C VAL A 38 11.84 -6.76 -6.14
N GLN A 39 11.91 -6.92 -7.46
CA GLN A 39 10.92 -7.67 -8.23
C GLN A 39 11.57 -8.93 -8.78
N HIS A 40 10.87 -10.05 -8.61
CA HIS A 40 11.24 -11.34 -9.16
C HIS A 40 10.34 -11.61 -10.38
N LEU A 41 10.96 -11.87 -11.52
CA LEU A 41 10.27 -12.21 -12.77
C LEU A 41 10.27 -13.74 -12.98
N ASP A 42 9.32 -14.22 -13.78
CA ASP A 42 9.14 -15.66 -14.07
C ASP A 42 10.37 -16.31 -14.72
N ASP A 43 11.19 -15.53 -15.43
CA ASP A 43 12.42 -15.99 -16.07
C ASP A 43 13.63 -16.05 -15.10
N GLY A 44 13.40 -15.75 -13.81
CA GLY A 44 14.42 -15.67 -12.78
C GLY A 44 15.17 -14.34 -12.73
N THR A 45 14.84 -13.39 -13.61
CA THR A 45 15.42 -12.05 -13.57
C THR A 45 14.99 -11.31 -12.31
N ILE A 46 15.95 -10.64 -11.67
CA ILE A 46 15.71 -9.79 -10.51
C ILE A 46 15.89 -8.33 -10.91
N GLN A 47 14.86 -7.53 -10.70
CA GLN A 47 14.91 -6.09 -10.91
C GLN A 47 14.87 -5.34 -9.58
N LYS A 48 15.57 -4.21 -9.52
CA LYS A 48 15.69 -3.42 -8.28
C LYS A 48 15.50 -1.93 -8.55
N TRP A 49 14.75 -1.27 -7.68
CA TRP A 49 14.55 0.18 -7.71
C TRP A 49 14.44 0.74 -6.31
N ASN A 50 14.88 1.99 -6.14
CA ASN A 50 14.47 2.79 -5.00
C ASN A 50 13.10 3.43 -5.27
N GLY A 51 12.50 3.98 -4.22
CA GLY A 51 11.28 4.74 -4.34
C GLY A 51 10.91 5.43 -3.05
N GLU A 52 9.78 6.12 -3.08
CA GLU A 52 9.19 6.75 -1.92
C GLU A 52 7.70 6.50 -1.88
N CYS A 53 7.16 6.46 -0.67
CA CYS A 53 5.72 6.42 -0.46
C CYS A 53 5.30 7.36 0.66
N HIS A 54 4.11 7.92 0.52
CA HIS A 54 3.55 8.92 1.43
C HIS A 54 2.12 8.53 1.75
N PHE A 55 1.76 8.55 3.03
CA PHE A 55 0.44 8.16 3.53
C PHE A 55 -0.16 9.33 4.31
N GLY A 56 -1.44 9.60 4.06
CA GLY A 56 -2.19 10.63 4.75
C GLY A 56 -3.63 10.21 5.02
N TRP A 57 -4.18 10.72 6.12
CA TRP A 57 -5.61 10.66 6.36
C TRP A 57 -6.33 11.55 5.35
N VAL A 58 -7.39 11.03 4.77
CA VAL A 58 -8.20 11.75 3.79
C VAL A 58 -9.69 11.56 4.07
N LEU A 59 -10.53 12.38 3.42
CA LEU A 59 -11.99 12.28 3.47
C LEU A 59 -12.48 12.32 4.93
N GLU A 60 -12.12 13.38 5.65
CA GLU A 60 -12.40 13.56 7.08
C GLU A 60 -11.84 12.44 7.98
N GLY A 61 -10.77 11.77 7.53
CA GLY A 61 -10.13 10.68 8.27
C GLY A 61 -10.81 9.32 8.11
N ARG A 62 -11.79 9.21 7.22
CA ARG A 62 -12.52 7.95 6.97
C ARG A 62 -11.77 7.00 6.03
N ALA A 63 -10.69 7.47 5.43
CA ALA A 63 -9.82 6.69 4.58
C ALA A 63 -8.36 7.13 4.76
N ILE A 64 -7.45 6.24 4.37
CA ILE A 64 -6.04 6.57 4.15
C ILE A 64 -5.82 6.57 2.65
N GLN A 65 -5.21 7.64 2.13
CA GLN A 65 -4.67 7.64 0.78
C GLN A 65 -3.15 7.57 0.86
N ASP A 66 -2.58 6.74 0.01
CA ASP A 66 -1.15 6.69 -0.17
C ASP A 66 -0.75 6.93 -1.62
N VAL A 67 0.46 7.45 -1.80
CA VAL A 67 1.07 7.74 -3.10
C VAL A 67 2.41 7.02 -3.13
N TRP A 68 2.64 6.23 -4.18
CA TRP A 68 3.85 5.45 -4.40
C TRP A 68 4.53 5.92 -5.66
N ILE A 69 5.83 6.18 -5.57
CA ILE A 69 6.63 6.73 -6.65
C ILE A 69 7.91 5.91 -6.80
N ARG A 70 8.14 5.38 -7.99
CA ARG A 70 9.39 4.70 -8.36
C ARG A 70 9.86 5.18 -9.75
N PRO A 71 11.17 5.41 -9.95
CA PRO A 71 12.19 5.58 -8.94
C PRO A 71 11.90 6.78 -8.02
N LYS A 72 12.69 6.95 -6.93
CA LYS A 72 12.54 8.09 -6.03
C LYS A 72 12.76 9.41 -6.78
N ARG A 73 11.93 10.42 -6.49
CA ARG A 73 12.10 11.78 -7.06
C ARG A 73 13.47 12.38 -6.66
N PRO A 74 14.05 13.25 -7.50
CA PRO A 74 13.47 13.90 -8.69
C PRO A 74 13.63 13.10 -10.00
N ALA A 75 14.04 11.83 -9.96
CA ALA A 75 14.13 11.01 -11.17
C ALA A 75 12.76 10.86 -11.86
N PRO A 76 12.71 10.79 -13.21
CA PRO A 76 11.46 10.54 -13.93
C PRO A 76 10.83 9.22 -13.47
N SER A 77 9.57 9.28 -13.03
CA SER A 77 8.86 8.13 -12.49
C SER A 77 8.49 7.13 -13.60
N THR A 78 8.73 5.85 -13.34
CA THR A 78 8.23 4.72 -14.13
C THR A 78 6.99 4.08 -13.50
N MET A 79 6.70 4.41 -12.24
CA MET A 79 5.46 4.09 -11.52
C MET A 79 5.11 5.27 -10.62
N TYR A 80 3.85 5.71 -10.68
CA TYR A 80 3.34 6.82 -9.88
C TYR A 80 1.85 6.57 -9.62
N GLY A 81 1.59 5.74 -8.61
CA GLY A 81 0.24 5.30 -8.31
C GLY A 81 -0.23 5.73 -6.93
N THR A 82 -1.51 5.46 -6.67
CA THR A 82 -2.16 5.75 -5.39
C THR A 82 -3.01 4.58 -4.93
N THR A 83 -3.00 4.31 -3.63
CA THR A 83 -3.97 3.43 -2.98
C THR A 83 -4.96 4.27 -2.18
N LEU A 84 -6.25 3.96 -2.30
CA LEU A 84 -7.24 4.38 -1.32
C LEU A 84 -7.61 3.18 -0.44
N ARG A 85 -7.42 3.33 0.88
CA ARG A 85 -7.72 2.34 1.90
C ARG A 85 -8.95 2.80 2.67
N ILE A 86 -10.03 2.02 2.61
CA ILE A 86 -11.32 2.37 3.21
C ILE A 86 -11.76 1.24 4.12
N PHE A 87 -11.95 1.53 5.40
CA PHE A 87 -12.51 0.56 6.33
C PHE A 87 -14.01 0.37 6.10
N ASP A 88 -14.43 -0.88 6.09
CA ASP A 88 -15.82 -1.29 5.95
C ASP A 88 -16.21 -2.19 7.13
N PRO A 89 -17.04 -1.67 8.07
CA PRO A 89 -17.45 -2.43 9.24
C PRO A 89 -18.34 -3.63 8.89
N GLY A 90 -18.97 -3.65 7.71
CA GLY A 90 -19.81 -4.76 7.27
C GLY A 90 -19.01 -6.03 6.96
N ILE A 91 -17.71 -5.89 6.70
CA ILE A 91 -16.81 -7.02 6.41
C ILE A 91 -15.65 -7.14 7.43
N ASP A 92 -15.64 -6.28 8.44
CA ASP A 92 -14.55 -6.10 9.40
C ASP A 92 -13.17 -6.13 8.69
N GLY A 93 -12.98 -5.18 7.79
CA GLY A 93 -11.82 -5.17 6.91
C GLY A 93 -11.71 -3.92 6.07
N TRP A 94 -10.62 -3.85 5.32
CA TRP A 94 -10.29 -2.68 4.52
C TRP A 94 -10.38 -2.98 3.04
N HIS A 95 -11.13 -2.20 2.29
CA HIS A 95 -11.00 -2.15 0.84
C HIS A 95 -9.70 -1.44 0.51
N ILE A 96 -8.85 -2.11 -0.27
CA ILE A 96 -7.58 -1.59 -0.77
C ILE A 96 -7.73 -1.45 -2.28
N ILE A 97 -7.73 -0.21 -2.77
CA ILE A 97 -7.97 0.10 -4.19
C ILE A 97 -6.75 0.82 -4.73
N TRP A 98 -5.93 0.11 -5.50
CA TRP A 98 -4.70 0.62 -6.11
C TRP A 98 -4.94 1.03 -7.55
N ASN A 99 -4.33 2.16 -7.96
CA ASN A 99 -4.30 2.61 -9.34
C ASN A 99 -2.92 3.22 -9.69
N ASP A 100 -2.31 2.74 -10.76
CA ASP A 100 -1.11 3.32 -11.38
C ASP A 100 -1.41 3.72 -12.83
N PRO A 101 -1.62 5.03 -13.11
CA PRO A 101 -1.92 5.50 -14.45
C PRO A 101 -0.77 5.33 -15.44
N LEU A 102 0.51 5.30 -14.98
CA LEU A 102 1.65 5.15 -15.90
C LEU A 102 1.69 3.75 -16.51
N ASN A 103 1.35 2.74 -15.72
CA ASN A 103 1.36 1.34 -16.16
C ASN A 103 -0.03 0.81 -16.53
N ARG A 104 -1.09 1.61 -16.34
CA ARG A 104 -2.51 1.22 -16.48
C ARG A 104 -2.88 0.03 -15.58
N ASP A 105 -2.17 -0.08 -14.47
CA ASP A 105 -2.35 -1.15 -13.50
C ASP A 105 -3.37 -0.72 -12.44
N HIS A 106 -4.25 -1.64 -12.07
CA HIS A 106 -5.30 -1.42 -11.10
C HIS A 106 -5.57 -2.73 -10.36
N SER A 107 -5.78 -2.64 -9.05
CA SER A 107 -6.15 -3.81 -8.26
C SER A 107 -7.08 -3.45 -7.11
N ARG A 108 -7.87 -4.45 -6.71
CA ARG A 108 -8.73 -4.38 -5.52
C ARG A 108 -8.46 -5.57 -4.62
N GLN A 109 -8.30 -5.30 -3.34
CA GLN A 109 -8.00 -6.30 -2.33
C GLN A 109 -8.78 -6.02 -1.06
N ILE A 110 -8.90 -7.03 -0.20
CA ILE A 110 -9.43 -6.87 1.16
C ILE A 110 -8.29 -7.11 2.16
N GLY A 111 -7.99 -6.09 2.95
CA GLY A 111 -6.97 -6.11 3.99
C GLY A 111 -7.53 -6.41 5.38
N ARG A 112 -6.89 -7.31 6.12
CA ARG A 112 -7.19 -7.64 7.53
C ARG A 112 -5.92 -7.90 8.32
N ALA A 113 -6.02 -7.78 9.64
CA ALA A 113 -4.97 -8.25 10.54
C ALA A 113 -4.85 -9.78 10.47
N GLU A 114 -3.62 -10.27 10.51
CA GLU A 114 -3.29 -11.69 10.68
C GLU A 114 -2.21 -11.80 11.75
N GLY A 115 -2.64 -11.95 13.00
CA GLY A 115 -1.75 -11.88 14.15
C GLY A 115 -1.09 -10.49 14.27
N LYS A 116 0.23 -10.43 14.12
CA LYS A 116 1.02 -9.19 14.13
C LYS A 116 1.22 -8.57 12.74
N ASP A 117 0.87 -9.32 11.70
CA ASP A 117 1.06 -8.93 10.31
C ASP A 117 -0.28 -8.45 9.74
N ILE A 118 -0.25 -7.89 8.52
CA ILE A 118 -1.46 -7.48 7.80
C ILE A 118 -1.46 -8.16 6.45
N VAL A 119 -2.57 -8.82 6.11
CA VAL A 119 -2.70 -9.55 4.85
C VAL A 119 -3.79 -8.90 4.00
N GLN A 120 -3.49 -8.67 2.74
CA GLN A 120 -4.39 -8.17 1.72
C GLN A 120 -4.57 -9.25 0.67
N LEU A 121 -5.81 -9.66 0.42
CA LEU A 121 -6.15 -10.70 -0.53
C LEU A 121 -6.97 -10.12 -1.67
N GLY A 122 -6.60 -10.48 -2.90
CA GLY A 122 -7.30 -10.03 -4.09
C GLY A 122 -7.14 -10.98 -5.27
N THR A 123 -7.46 -10.46 -6.45
CA THR A 123 -7.25 -11.12 -7.72
C THR A 123 -6.81 -10.06 -8.71
N ASP A 124 -5.81 -10.35 -9.53
CA ASP A 124 -5.32 -9.42 -10.54
C ASP A 124 -6.13 -9.51 -11.85
N SER A 125 -5.76 -8.70 -12.84
CA SER A 125 -6.39 -8.69 -14.16
C SER A 125 -6.20 -9.98 -14.97
N ARG A 126 -5.22 -10.81 -14.60
CA ARG A 126 -4.97 -12.13 -15.21
C ARG A 126 -5.83 -13.23 -14.57
N GLY A 127 -6.53 -12.92 -13.47
CA GLY A 127 -7.29 -13.91 -12.69
C GLY A 127 -6.46 -14.65 -11.65
N LEU A 128 -5.19 -14.29 -11.45
CA LEU A 128 -4.34 -14.88 -10.43
C LEU A 128 -4.74 -14.38 -9.05
N LYS A 129 -4.68 -15.27 -8.05
CA LYS A 129 -4.85 -14.86 -6.65
C LYS A 129 -3.63 -14.04 -6.26
N THR A 130 -3.87 -12.89 -5.65
CA THR A 130 -2.81 -12.03 -5.13
C THR A 130 -2.89 -11.95 -3.62
N ARG A 131 -1.71 -11.94 -2.99
CA ARG A 131 -1.56 -11.72 -1.55
C ARG A 131 -0.47 -10.70 -1.32
N TRP A 132 -0.80 -9.66 -0.58
CA TRP A 132 0.17 -8.69 -0.10
C TRP A 132 0.26 -8.74 1.42
N ARG A 133 1.47 -8.78 1.95
CA ARG A 133 1.70 -8.94 3.40
C ARG A 133 2.57 -7.81 3.93
N PHE A 134 2.08 -7.11 4.94
CA PHE A 134 2.90 -6.24 5.77
C PHE A 134 3.45 -7.10 6.91
N THR A 135 4.77 -7.23 6.98
CA THR A 135 5.44 -8.04 7.98
C THR A 135 6.57 -7.25 8.62
N GLU A 136 7.06 -7.73 9.78
CA GLU A 136 8.17 -7.09 10.50
C GLU A 136 7.88 -5.60 10.79
N ILE A 137 6.63 -5.29 11.10
CA ILE A 137 6.14 -3.92 11.30
C ILE A 137 6.76 -3.33 12.57
N THR A 138 7.39 -2.17 12.42
CA THR A 138 7.88 -1.33 13.52
C THR A 138 7.45 0.11 13.30
N ALA A 139 7.72 1.00 14.27
CA ALA A 139 7.47 2.43 14.12
C ALA A 139 8.19 3.07 12.92
N ASN A 140 9.33 2.49 12.49
CA ASN A 140 10.25 3.11 11.53
C ASN A 140 10.55 2.25 10.31
N SER A 141 10.03 1.02 10.23
CA SER A 141 10.25 0.13 9.10
C SER A 141 9.19 -0.96 9.00
N PHE A 142 9.05 -1.51 7.81
CA PHE A 142 8.29 -2.73 7.56
C PHE A 142 8.78 -3.41 6.28
N ARG A 143 8.39 -4.67 6.10
CA ARG A 143 8.48 -5.35 4.82
C ARG A 143 7.09 -5.46 4.21
N TRP A 144 7.02 -5.25 2.90
CA TRP A 144 5.80 -5.46 2.14
C TRP A 144 6.08 -6.44 1.02
N ILE A 145 5.42 -7.59 1.06
CA ILE A 145 5.70 -8.72 0.19
C ILE A 145 4.49 -8.96 -0.69
N GLY A 146 4.68 -8.91 -2.00
CA GLY A 146 3.68 -9.24 -3.02
C GLY A 146 3.89 -10.67 -3.51
N GLU A 147 2.82 -11.45 -3.48
CA GLU A 147 2.80 -12.84 -3.88
C GLU A 147 1.62 -13.13 -4.80
N GLU A 148 1.79 -14.09 -5.70
CA GLU A 148 0.73 -14.60 -6.56
C GLU A 148 0.68 -16.12 -6.58
N ARG A 149 -0.49 -16.66 -6.93
CA ARG A 149 -0.69 -18.09 -7.22
C ARG A 149 -1.85 -18.28 -8.20
N SER A 150 -1.78 -19.36 -8.97
CA SER A 150 -2.81 -19.70 -9.97
C SER A 150 -4.05 -20.35 -9.35
N SER A 151 -3.87 -21.20 -8.34
CA SER A 151 -4.95 -21.90 -7.65
C SER A 151 -4.73 -22.00 -6.14
N GLU A 152 -5.76 -22.38 -5.40
CA GLU A 152 -5.69 -22.54 -3.94
C GLU A 152 -4.70 -23.62 -3.49
N SER A 153 -4.48 -24.64 -4.33
CA SER A 153 -3.52 -25.72 -4.07
C SER A 153 -2.07 -25.35 -4.37
N ASP A 154 -1.85 -24.28 -5.14
CA ASP A 154 -0.50 -23.88 -5.52
C ASP A 154 0.18 -23.08 -4.39
N PRO A 155 1.49 -23.26 -4.21
CA PRO A 155 2.26 -22.44 -3.29
C PRO A 155 2.30 -20.99 -3.79
N TRP A 156 2.22 -20.04 -2.85
CA TRP A 156 2.46 -18.63 -3.13
C TRP A 156 3.86 -18.41 -3.69
N GLN A 157 3.95 -17.70 -4.81
CA GLN A 157 5.21 -17.26 -5.42
C GLN A 157 5.44 -15.78 -5.11
N ILE A 158 6.62 -15.43 -4.62
CA ILE A 158 6.98 -14.04 -4.34
C ILE A 158 7.30 -13.35 -5.67
N THR A 159 6.62 -12.24 -5.95
CA THR A 159 6.87 -11.39 -7.12
C THR A 159 7.47 -10.06 -6.73
N TYR A 160 7.15 -9.56 -5.54
CA TYR A 160 7.69 -8.30 -5.04
C TYR A 160 8.10 -8.39 -3.58
N GLU A 161 9.20 -7.72 -3.27
CA GLU A 161 9.62 -7.44 -1.90
C GLU A 161 10.00 -5.98 -1.77
N HIS A 162 9.39 -5.28 -0.82
CA HIS A 162 9.73 -3.93 -0.47
C HIS A 162 10.27 -3.89 0.95
N LEU A 163 11.45 -3.29 1.12
CA LEU A 163 11.97 -2.91 2.42
C LEU A 163 11.76 -1.41 2.60
N VAL A 164 10.85 -1.06 3.50
CA VAL A 164 10.37 0.31 3.65
C VAL A 164 10.86 0.88 4.97
N ARG A 165 11.36 2.13 4.94
CA ARG A 165 11.92 2.84 6.10
C ARG A 165 11.37 4.25 6.18
N ARG A 166 11.00 4.68 7.38
CA ARG A 166 10.43 6.00 7.62
C ARG A 166 11.48 7.07 7.31
N THR A 167 11.11 8.10 6.56
CA THR A 167 11.98 9.26 6.37
C THR A 167 12.06 10.03 7.68
N LYS A 168 13.27 10.41 8.11
CA LYS A 168 13.42 11.33 9.23
C LYS A 168 12.79 12.69 8.85
N PRO A 169 12.11 13.37 9.79
CA PRO A 169 11.63 14.74 9.58
C PRO A 169 12.74 15.69 9.15
#